data_AF-A0A5K4F5Q0-F1
#
_entry.id   AF-A0A5K4F5Q0-F1
#
_cell.length_a   1.000
_cell.length_b   1.000
_cell.length_c   1.000
_cell.angle_alpha   90.00
_cell.angle_beta   90.00
_cell.angle_gamma   90.00
#
_symmetry.space_group_name_H-M   'P 1'
#
loop_
_entity.id
_entity.type
_entity.pdbx_description
1 polymer ?
#
loop_
_entity_poly.entity_id
_entity_poly.type
_entity_poly.pdbx_seq_one_letter_code
_entity_poly.pdbx_strand_id
1 'polypeptide(L)'
;MFWINVMISLLAVTHGEVGLAHNMENLKDRVRKIFYHAYDNYLKYAYPLDELRPLSCDGHDTWGSFSLTLVDALDTLVIMDNVTEFRRAARALLDHLDSEKNVNASVFETNIRVVGGLISAHLLSHRAGFEVEPSWPCSGPLLRQAEVFASKLLPAFNTPTGMPYGTVNFKLGGVLKGETSITCVAGIGTFILEFGALSRLTGDPRYEAVATRALKAMWKYRSSLGLLGNHIDVITGSWTARDATIGSGVDSYFEYLVKGAALFRLPELDSMFREYRLAIEKHIRHGDWNPMINKDKGGVTMAVFQSLEAFWPGLLALTGDIEGARRHLIAYHEIWRKYGFLPEFYSLSDHKAYKGREAYPLRPELIESILYVYRATRDPALIDMGVDILTSIEVSARTPCGFATVSDVTKHTLEDRMESFFLSETTKYLYLLFDENNFIHQLPGEKTSLEGSRLPSGLQCFPESGGYIFNTEAHPIDPGALNCCFAPQLDEVEQASKVETLFSDSNHLKMPNNREFDSDTNTSDQITEIDLLSTIDSVFSEHVQSQLGYSSSDAFTWIINQSSSNCFNNVYFDSNLIVSWIELREIIKSSVLENEKENDKLNKFSFLDSTKPPLLTCPYPSFQNRFGLSGLLTST
;
A
#
# COMPACT_ATOMS: atom_id res chain seq x y z
N MET A 1 -55.69 -24.57 -22.42
CA MET A 1 -54.61 -23.67 -21.98
C MET A 1 -54.59 -23.36 -20.48
N PHE A 2 -55.51 -23.89 -19.66
CA PHE A 2 -55.54 -23.57 -18.22
C PHE A 2 -54.64 -24.45 -17.32
N TRP A 3 -54.09 -25.55 -17.84
CA TRP A 3 -53.27 -26.48 -17.05
C TRP A 3 -51.77 -26.22 -17.11
N ILE A 4 -51.29 -25.40 -18.05
CA ILE A 4 -49.85 -25.11 -18.19
C ILE A 4 -49.39 -24.05 -17.18
N ASN A 5 -50.26 -23.10 -16.80
CA ASN A 5 -49.87 -22.03 -15.89
C ASN A 5 -49.71 -22.46 -14.43
N VAL A 6 -50.36 -23.54 -13.99
CA VAL A 6 -50.22 -24.01 -12.60
C VAL A 6 -48.90 -24.73 -12.37
N MET A 7 -48.32 -25.38 -13.38
CA MET A 7 -47.01 -26.03 -13.23
C MET A 7 -45.83 -25.04 -13.23
N ILE A 8 -45.95 -23.91 -13.94
CA ILE A 8 -44.89 -22.89 -13.93
C ILE A 8 -44.84 -22.18 -12.57
N SER A 9 -45.96 -22.00 -11.89
CA SER A 9 -45.98 -21.42 -10.54
C SER A 9 -45.42 -22.35 -9.46
N LEU A 10 -45.49 -23.68 -9.63
CA LEU A 10 -44.91 -24.63 -8.66
C LEU A 10 -43.41 -24.86 -8.88
N LEU A 11 -42.89 -24.69 -10.10
CA LEU A 11 -41.44 -24.75 -10.36
C LEU A 11 -40.70 -23.47 -9.96
N ALA A 12 -41.39 -22.33 -9.86
CA ALA A 12 -40.78 -21.07 -9.42
C ALA A 12 -40.53 -20.99 -7.89
N VAL A 13 -41.05 -21.93 -7.09
CA VAL A 13 -40.92 -21.88 -5.61
C VAL A 13 -39.76 -22.73 -5.08
N THR A 14 -39.02 -23.47 -5.91
CA THR A 14 -37.89 -24.31 -5.45
C THR A 14 -36.50 -23.78 -5.81
N HIS A 15 -36.36 -22.56 -6.32
CA HIS A 15 -35.06 -21.91 -6.54
C HIS A 15 -34.81 -20.72 -5.59
N GLY A 16 -35.60 -20.60 -4.52
CA GLY A 16 -35.13 -19.89 -3.35
C GLY A 16 -34.05 -20.74 -2.70
N GLU A 17 -32.80 -20.59 -3.16
CA GLU A 17 -31.64 -20.97 -2.37
C GLU A 17 -31.77 -20.23 -1.04
N VAL A 18 -32.34 -20.91 -0.06
CA VAL A 18 -32.26 -20.55 1.35
C VAL A 18 -30.79 -20.78 1.71
N GLY A 19 -29.91 -19.87 1.28
CA GLY A 19 -28.61 -19.73 1.89
C GLY A 19 -28.89 -19.58 3.38
N LEU A 20 -28.46 -20.56 4.18
CA LEU A 20 -28.55 -20.47 5.62
C LEU A 20 -27.85 -19.17 6.00
N ALA A 21 -28.63 -18.15 6.38
CA ALA A 21 -28.07 -16.88 6.78
C ALA A 21 -27.09 -17.15 7.92
N HIS A 22 -25.80 -17.00 7.61
CA HIS A 22 -24.75 -17.26 8.58
C HIS A 22 -24.96 -16.36 9.80
N ASN A 23 -24.81 -16.93 10.97
CA ASN A 23 -24.84 -16.15 12.19
C ASN A 23 -23.52 -15.37 12.33
N MET A 24 -23.50 -14.13 11.83
CA MET A 24 -22.32 -13.26 11.85
C MET A 24 -21.70 -13.12 13.24
N GLU A 25 -22.53 -13.01 14.28
CA GLU A 25 -22.03 -12.89 15.66
C GLU A 25 -21.32 -14.16 16.12
N ASN A 26 -21.81 -15.34 15.70
CA ASN A 26 -21.11 -16.60 15.97
C ASN A 26 -19.77 -16.69 15.23
N LEU A 27 -19.73 -16.28 13.95
CA LEU A 27 -18.49 -16.29 13.16
C LEU A 27 -17.47 -15.31 13.73
N LYS A 28 -17.90 -14.11 14.11
CA LYS A 28 -17.09 -13.12 14.81
C LYS A 28 -16.52 -13.65 16.12
N ASP A 29 -17.33 -14.36 16.92
CA ASP A 29 -16.88 -14.98 18.17
C ASP A 29 -15.89 -16.14 17.95
N ARG A 30 -16.05 -16.92 16.88
CA ARG A 30 -15.07 -17.93 16.47
C ARG A 30 -13.71 -17.30 16.16
N VAL A 31 -13.69 -16.24 15.35
CA VAL A 31 -12.45 -15.50 15.06
C VAL A 31 -11.82 -14.93 16.32
N ARG A 32 -12.63 -14.36 17.22
CA ARG A 32 -12.15 -13.86 18.53
C ARG A 32 -11.45 -14.96 19.34
N LYS A 33 -12.02 -16.18 19.39
CA LYS A 33 -11.41 -17.33 20.07
C LYS A 33 -10.11 -17.79 19.42
N ILE A 34 -9.99 -17.70 18.09
CA ILE A 34 -8.74 -17.96 17.36
C ILE A 34 -7.67 -16.96 17.76
N PHE A 35 -8.01 -15.66 17.67
CA PHE A 35 -7.10 -14.58 18.02
C PHE A 35 -6.58 -14.72 19.45
N TYR A 36 -7.47 -14.82 20.45
CA TYR A 36 -7.02 -14.93 21.85
C TYR A 36 -6.30 -16.24 22.16
N HIS A 37 -6.64 -17.35 21.49
CA HIS A 37 -5.86 -18.58 21.66
C HIS A 37 -4.42 -18.40 21.17
N ALA A 38 -4.17 -17.72 20.06
CA ALA A 38 -2.81 -17.42 19.60
C ALA A 38 -2.14 -16.33 20.46
N TYR A 39 -2.84 -15.22 20.72
CA TYR A 39 -2.33 -14.06 21.47
C TYR A 39 -1.96 -14.41 22.92
N ASP A 40 -2.86 -15.06 23.67
CA ASP A 40 -2.63 -15.39 25.08
C ASP A 40 -1.47 -16.38 25.24
N ASN A 41 -1.33 -17.31 24.29
CA ASN A 41 -0.22 -18.26 24.31
C ASN A 41 1.10 -17.65 23.84
N TYR A 42 1.08 -16.67 22.92
CA TYR A 42 2.27 -15.85 22.63
C TYR A 42 2.75 -15.14 23.90
N LEU A 43 1.84 -14.47 24.62
CA LEU A 43 2.18 -13.79 25.87
C LEU A 43 2.72 -14.74 26.95
N LYS A 44 2.23 -15.97 26.98
CA LYS A 44 2.60 -16.98 27.97
C LYS A 44 3.94 -17.66 27.68
N TYR A 45 4.21 -17.97 26.42
CA TYR A 45 5.30 -18.88 26.03
C TYR A 45 6.43 -18.21 25.24
N ALA A 46 6.15 -17.08 24.59
CA ALA A 46 7.09 -16.46 23.66
C ALA A 46 7.51 -15.05 24.06
N TYR A 47 6.60 -14.23 24.60
CA TYR A 47 6.92 -12.87 25.04
C TYR A 47 8.09 -12.86 26.05
N PRO A 48 9.11 -11.98 25.89
CA PRO A 48 9.18 -10.82 24.98
C PRO A 48 9.82 -11.07 23.61
N LEU A 49 10.02 -12.33 23.19
CA LEU A 49 10.57 -12.66 21.88
C LEU A 49 9.60 -12.28 20.74
N ASP A 50 10.09 -12.28 19.50
CA ASP A 50 9.30 -11.80 18.35
C ASP A 50 8.07 -12.65 18.06
N GLU A 51 8.22 -13.98 18.04
CA GLU A 51 7.18 -14.90 17.54
C GLU A 51 7.09 -16.20 18.33
N LEU A 52 5.90 -16.81 18.27
CA LEU A 52 5.59 -18.08 18.94
C LEU A 52 5.87 -19.27 18.01
N ARG A 53 6.47 -20.31 18.59
CA ARG A 53 6.54 -21.65 18.00
C ARG A 53 5.43 -22.52 18.63
N PRO A 54 4.33 -22.75 17.89
CA PRO A 54 3.07 -23.24 18.45
C PRO A 54 3.06 -24.76 18.72
N LEU A 55 4.03 -25.53 18.23
CA LEU A 55 4.17 -26.97 18.51
C LEU A 55 5.12 -27.22 19.70
N SER A 56 6.23 -26.49 19.79
CA SER A 56 7.16 -26.54 20.93
C SER A 56 6.66 -25.77 22.15
N CYS A 57 5.73 -24.83 21.97
CA CYS A 57 5.24 -23.91 23.00
C CYS A 57 6.35 -23.06 23.62
N ASP A 58 7.19 -22.46 22.80
CA ASP A 58 8.22 -21.49 23.19
C ASP A 58 8.34 -20.36 22.16
N GLY A 59 9.14 -19.33 22.46
CA GLY A 59 9.37 -18.21 21.54
C GLY A 59 10.64 -18.35 20.70
N HIS A 60 10.76 -17.47 19.70
CA HIS A 60 12.00 -17.20 18.97
C HIS A 60 12.04 -15.76 18.46
N ASP A 61 13.22 -15.26 18.15
CA ASP A 61 13.42 -13.95 17.53
C ASP A 61 13.57 -14.08 16.02
N THR A 62 13.00 -13.14 15.26
CA THR A 62 13.04 -13.11 13.79
C THR A 62 13.86 -11.94 13.27
N TRP A 63 13.59 -10.71 13.73
CA TRP A 63 14.13 -9.49 13.11
C TRP A 63 14.92 -8.58 14.06
N GLY A 64 14.76 -8.76 15.37
CA GLY A 64 15.53 -7.98 16.34
C GLY A 64 15.06 -8.10 17.78
N SER A 65 14.12 -8.99 18.09
CA SER A 65 13.58 -9.19 19.43
C SER A 65 12.83 -7.94 19.93
N PHE A 66 11.98 -7.38 19.09
CA PHE A 66 11.18 -6.17 19.38
C PHE A 66 9.81 -6.50 19.98
N SER A 67 9.58 -7.75 20.39
CA SER A 67 8.25 -8.26 20.71
C SER A 67 7.30 -8.07 19.52
N LEU A 68 7.75 -8.42 18.31
CA LEU A 68 7.06 -8.16 17.03
C LEU A 68 5.58 -8.52 17.05
N THR A 69 5.23 -9.74 17.50
CA THR A 69 3.83 -10.17 17.60
C THR A 69 3.00 -9.26 18.51
N LEU A 70 3.60 -8.70 19.57
CA LEU A 70 2.90 -7.73 20.43
C LEU A 70 2.68 -6.40 19.71
N VAL A 71 3.70 -5.88 19.02
CA VAL A 71 3.61 -4.62 18.24
C VAL A 71 2.52 -4.75 17.19
N ASP A 72 2.57 -5.82 16.39
CA ASP A 72 1.66 -6.07 15.27
C ASP A 72 0.21 -6.21 15.74
N ALA A 73 -0.03 -6.84 16.89
CA ALA A 73 -1.37 -7.11 17.39
C ALA A 73 -2.05 -5.93 18.10
N LEU A 74 -1.34 -4.82 18.38
CA LEU A 74 -1.89 -3.72 19.21
C LEU A 74 -3.17 -3.14 18.63
N ASP A 75 -3.16 -2.71 17.37
CA ASP A 75 -4.37 -2.15 16.74
C ASP A 75 -5.54 -3.15 16.68
N THR A 76 -5.23 -4.44 16.59
CA THR A 76 -6.19 -5.53 16.47
C THR A 76 -6.96 -5.68 17.78
N LEU A 77 -6.28 -5.49 18.92
CA LEU A 77 -6.94 -5.44 20.22
C LEU A 77 -7.99 -4.32 20.28
N VAL A 78 -7.73 -3.16 19.66
CA VAL A 78 -8.71 -2.06 19.58
C VAL A 78 -9.85 -2.41 18.64
N ILE A 79 -9.55 -2.99 17.46
CA ILE A 79 -10.55 -3.42 16.47
C ILE A 79 -11.50 -4.48 17.04
N MET A 80 -10.99 -5.37 17.90
CA MET A 80 -11.76 -6.41 18.60
C MET A 80 -12.38 -5.93 19.93
N ASP A 81 -12.39 -4.62 20.20
CA ASP A 81 -12.97 -3.97 21.39
C ASP A 81 -12.36 -4.41 22.74
N ASN A 82 -11.09 -4.83 22.75
CA ASN A 82 -10.34 -5.13 23.97
C ASN A 82 -9.35 -4.01 24.30
N VAL A 83 -9.92 -2.82 24.52
CA VAL A 83 -9.16 -1.61 24.88
C VAL A 83 -8.44 -1.72 26.22
N THR A 84 -8.88 -2.61 27.12
CA THR A 84 -8.18 -2.88 28.39
C THR A 84 -6.85 -3.58 28.14
N GLU A 85 -6.86 -4.60 27.28
CA GLU A 85 -5.65 -5.31 26.92
C GLU A 85 -4.71 -4.45 26.08
N PHE A 86 -5.24 -3.67 25.12
CA PHE A 86 -4.45 -2.65 24.41
C PHE A 86 -3.66 -1.75 25.37
N ARG A 87 -4.33 -1.18 26.38
CA ARG A 87 -3.70 -0.28 27.35
C ARG A 87 -2.65 -0.98 28.21
N ARG A 88 -2.78 -2.28 28.47
CA ARG A 88 -1.78 -3.07 29.19
C ARG A 88 -0.59 -3.37 28.29
N ALA A 89 -0.85 -3.88 27.09
CA ALA A 89 0.15 -4.25 26.08
C ALA A 89 0.98 -3.05 25.63
N ALA A 90 0.34 -1.91 25.33
CA ALA A 90 1.05 -0.69 24.91
C ALA A 90 1.99 -0.14 26.00
N ARG A 91 1.60 -0.23 27.29
CA ARG A 91 2.50 0.14 28.40
C ARG A 91 3.68 -0.82 28.50
N ALA A 92 3.42 -2.12 28.50
CA ALA A 92 4.47 -3.14 28.53
C ALA A 92 5.45 -2.97 27.35
N LEU A 93 4.93 -2.67 26.17
CA LEU A 93 5.74 -2.44 24.98
C LEU A 93 6.66 -1.22 25.14
N LEU A 94 6.13 -0.09 25.62
CA LEU A 94 6.93 1.12 25.87
C LEU A 94 8.03 0.90 26.93
N ASP A 95 7.82 -0.02 27.89
CA ASP A 95 8.81 -0.36 28.92
C ASP A 95 9.94 -1.27 28.40
N HIS A 96 9.70 -2.01 27.30
CA HIS A 96 10.60 -3.08 26.83
C HIS A 96 11.21 -2.86 25.44
N LEU A 97 10.67 -1.94 24.63
CA LEU A 97 11.21 -1.66 23.29
C LEU A 97 12.59 -1.01 23.39
N ASP A 98 13.60 -1.73 22.89
CA ASP A 98 14.98 -1.27 22.79
C ASP A 98 15.39 -1.09 21.32
N SER A 99 15.46 0.16 20.89
CA SER A 99 15.89 0.55 19.54
C SER A 99 17.42 0.54 19.36
N GLU A 100 18.20 0.31 20.41
CA GLU A 100 19.68 0.34 20.40
C GLU A 100 20.31 -1.05 20.28
N LYS A 101 19.50 -2.07 20.01
CA LYS A 101 19.98 -3.44 19.78
C LYS A 101 20.95 -3.50 18.60
N ASN A 102 22.01 -4.28 18.77
CA ASN A 102 23.00 -4.53 17.71
C ASN A 102 22.50 -5.59 16.73
N VAL A 103 21.51 -5.24 15.92
CA VAL A 103 20.87 -6.15 14.97
C VAL A 103 20.95 -5.55 13.56
N ASN A 104 21.15 -6.41 12.56
CA ASN A 104 21.02 -6.04 11.15
C ASN A 104 19.57 -6.28 10.74
N ALA A 105 18.74 -5.28 10.92
CA ALA A 105 17.30 -5.40 10.75
C ALA A 105 16.90 -5.25 9.28
N SER A 106 15.85 -5.95 8.87
CA SER A 106 15.21 -5.76 7.57
C SER A 106 14.55 -4.38 7.53
N VAL A 107 14.90 -3.58 6.53
CA VAL A 107 14.38 -2.21 6.36
C VAL A 107 12.89 -2.27 6.00
N PHE A 108 12.52 -3.22 5.14
CA PHE A 108 11.14 -3.49 4.72
C PHE A 108 10.28 -3.94 5.90
N GLU A 109 10.64 -5.05 6.56
CA GLU A 109 9.83 -5.65 7.63
C GLU A 109 9.70 -4.71 8.84
N THR A 110 10.79 -4.02 9.21
CA THR A 110 10.73 -3.05 10.32
C THR A 110 9.76 -1.92 9.99
N ASN A 111 9.75 -1.41 8.75
CA ASN A 111 8.86 -0.34 8.37
C ASN A 111 7.39 -0.77 8.44
N ILE A 112 7.03 -1.83 7.72
CA ILE A 112 5.63 -2.21 7.56
C ILE A 112 5.02 -2.78 8.85
N ARG A 113 5.82 -3.45 9.68
CA ARG A 113 5.38 -4.05 10.95
C ARG A 113 5.57 -3.12 12.15
N VAL A 114 6.83 -2.78 12.45
CA VAL A 114 7.16 -2.04 13.67
C VAL A 114 6.73 -0.59 13.58
N VAL A 115 7.14 0.13 12.52
CA VAL A 115 6.76 1.54 12.34
C VAL A 115 5.26 1.64 12.06
N GLY A 116 4.73 0.80 11.17
CA GLY A 116 3.30 0.71 10.86
C GLY A 116 2.42 0.45 12.09
N GLY A 117 2.75 -0.60 12.87
CA GLY A 117 2.02 -0.98 14.07
C GLY A 117 2.09 0.07 15.17
N LEU A 118 3.24 0.72 15.38
CA LEU A 118 3.37 1.82 16.34
C LEU A 118 2.58 3.07 15.93
N ILE A 119 2.60 3.44 14.64
CA ILE A 119 1.79 4.55 14.12
C ILE A 119 0.30 4.23 14.30
N SER A 120 -0.16 3.04 13.92
CA SER A 120 -1.56 2.69 14.04
C SER A 120 -2.02 2.62 15.50
N ALA A 121 -1.22 2.00 16.39
CA ALA A 121 -1.49 2.01 17.83
C ALA A 121 -1.56 3.43 18.39
N HIS A 122 -0.69 4.35 17.94
CA HIS A 122 -0.73 5.75 18.31
C HIS A 122 -2.02 6.45 17.84
N LEU A 123 -2.43 6.23 16.59
CA LEU A 123 -3.65 6.81 16.03
C LEU A 123 -4.92 6.25 16.69
N LEU A 124 -4.91 5.00 17.16
CA LEU A 124 -6.03 4.39 17.87
C LEU A 124 -5.99 4.60 19.40
N SER A 125 -4.91 5.18 19.93
CA SER A 125 -4.70 5.33 21.38
C SER A 125 -5.80 6.15 22.07
N HIS A 126 -6.27 7.23 21.44
CA HIS A 126 -7.37 8.05 21.97
C HIS A 126 -8.68 7.25 22.10
N ARG A 127 -9.06 6.54 21.03
CA ARG A 127 -10.23 5.64 21.01
C ARG A 127 -10.12 4.53 22.06
N ALA A 128 -8.91 3.98 22.25
CA ALA A 128 -8.66 2.94 23.22
C ALA A 128 -8.64 3.43 24.68
N GLY A 129 -8.86 4.74 24.92
CA GLY A 129 -8.79 5.34 26.26
C GLY A 129 -7.40 5.26 26.88
N PHE A 130 -6.36 5.20 26.04
CA PHE A 130 -4.97 5.30 26.48
C PHE A 130 -4.67 6.76 26.86
N GLU A 131 -3.75 6.95 27.80
CA GLU A 131 -3.35 8.30 28.23
C GLU A 131 -2.59 8.98 27.08
N VAL A 132 -3.23 9.96 26.45
CA VAL A 132 -2.65 10.74 25.34
C VAL A 132 -2.22 12.13 25.80
N GLU A 133 -1.18 12.65 25.19
CA GLU A 133 -0.70 14.01 25.43
C GLU A 133 -1.69 15.05 24.84
N PRO A 134 -1.75 16.28 25.37
CA PRO A 134 -2.64 17.33 24.85
C PRO A 134 -2.44 17.68 23.37
N SER A 135 -1.25 17.40 22.83
CA SER A 135 -0.89 17.61 21.42
C SER A 135 -1.17 16.41 20.52
N TRP A 136 -1.78 15.33 21.02
CA TRP A 136 -2.23 14.22 20.18
C TRP A 136 -3.18 14.73 19.07
N PRO A 137 -3.07 14.23 17.82
CA PRO A 137 -2.22 13.12 17.37
C PRO A 137 -0.78 13.50 17.00
N CYS A 138 -0.36 14.75 17.18
CA CYS A 138 0.94 15.26 16.71
C CYS A 138 2.09 14.97 17.67
N SER A 139 1.79 14.42 18.84
CA SER A 139 2.78 13.88 19.77
C SER A 139 2.20 12.72 20.56
N GLY A 140 3.07 11.83 21.02
CA GLY A 140 2.72 10.74 21.91
C GLY A 140 3.89 9.77 22.06
N PRO A 141 3.90 8.95 23.12
CA PRO A 141 4.99 8.02 23.38
C PRO A 141 5.14 6.96 22.28
N LEU A 142 4.03 6.43 21.76
CA LEU A 142 4.04 5.47 20.65
C LEU A 142 4.55 6.10 19.34
N LEU A 143 4.11 7.33 19.02
CA LEU A 143 4.61 8.08 17.86
C LEU A 143 6.12 8.35 17.96
N ARG A 144 6.62 8.77 19.14
CA ARG A 144 8.06 8.97 19.35
C ARG A 144 8.84 7.69 19.14
N GLN A 145 8.30 6.54 19.56
CA GLN A 145 8.96 5.27 19.31
C GLN A 145 8.96 4.89 17.83
N ALA A 146 7.86 5.13 17.11
CA ALA A 146 7.80 4.94 15.66
C ALA A 146 8.85 5.79 14.94
N GLU A 147 8.98 7.06 15.35
CA GLU A 147 9.98 8.00 14.83
C GLU A 147 11.42 7.50 15.08
N VAL A 148 11.72 7.01 16.28
CA VAL A 148 13.04 6.45 16.60
C VAL A 148 13.38 5.28 15.66
N PHE A 149 12.46 4.33 15.47
CA PHE A 149 12.69 3.21 14.55
C PHE A 149 12.84 3.68 13.10
N ALA A 150 11.94 4.53 12.61
CA ALA A 150 12.01 5.05 11.24
C ALA A 150 13.31 5.83 10.98
N SER A 151 13.78 6.63 11.95
CA SER A 151 15.04 7.38 11.83
C SER A 151 16.25 6.46 11.64
N LYS A 152 16.23 5.27 12.25
CA LYS A 152 17.27 4.24 12.08
C LYS A 152 17.22 3.53 10.73
N LEU A 153 16.10 3.63 10.01
CA LEU A 153 15.96 3.10 8.64
C LEU A 153 16.51 4.05 7.58
N LEU A 154 16.50 5.37 7.83
CA LEU A 154 16.94 6.39 6.87
C LEU A 154 18.33 6.15 6.25
N PRO A 155 19.36 5.68 6.99
CA PRO A 155 20.67 5.41 6.39
C PRO A 155 20.64 4.40 5.23
N ALA A 156 19.65 3.50 5.18
CA ALA A 156 19.50 2.54 4.08
C ALA A 156 19.23 3.22 2.75
N PHE A 157 18.58 4.39 2.75
CA PHE A 157 18.22 5.17 1.55
C PHE A 157 19.39 5.99 1.00
N ASN A 158 20.55 6.00 1.66
CA ASN A 158 21.73 6.73 1.20
C ASN A 158 22.44 5.97 0.07
N THR A 159 21.77 5.89 -1.08
CA THR A 159 22.25 5.26 -2.31
C THR A 159 22.20 6.24 -3.48
N PRO A 160 23.02 6.06 -4.54
CA PRO A 160 22.96 6.92 -5.73
C PRO A 160 21.57 6.97 -6.37
N THR A 161 20.82 5.87 -6.32
CA THR A 161 19.47 5.80 -6.89
C THR A 161 18.39 6.34 -5.96
N GLY A 162 18.66 6.45 -4.66
CA GLY A 162 17.67 6.74 -3.63
C GLY A 162 16.82 5.54 -3.19
N MET A 163 17.04 4.36 -3.79
CA MET A 163 16.41 3.11 -3.38
C MET A 163 17.14 2.54 -2.15
N PRO A 164 16.45 2.03 -1.12
CA PRO A 164 17.09 1.58 0.10
C PRO A 164 17.78 0.22 -0.04
N TYR A 165 18.86 0.01 0.71
CA TYR A 165 19.35 -1.34 1.01
C TYR A 165 18.26 -2.17 1.71
N GLY A 166 18.34 -3.51 1.58
CA GLY A 166 17.38 -4.41 2.23
C GLY A 166 17.51 -4.45 3.76
N THR A 167 18.67 -4.09 4.31
CA THR A 167 18.99 -4.17 5.73
C THR A 167 19.78 -2.95 6.22
N VAL A 168 19.67 -2.67 7.52
CA VAL A 168 20.44 -1.62 8.20
C VAL A 168 20.75 -2.06 9.63
N ASN A 169 21.94 -1.72 10.13
CA ASN A 169 22.31 -2.05 11.50
C ASN A 169 21.96 -0.90 12.46
N PHE A 170 21.08 -1.19 13.44
CA PHE A 170 20.52 -0.17 14.34
C PHE A 170 21.53 0.44 15.31
N LYS A 171 22.48 -0.37 15.80
CA LYS A 171 23.52 0.11 16.73
C LYS A 171 24.63 0.87 16.03
N LEU A 172 25.01 0.43 14.83
CA LEU A 172 25.98 1.12 14.00
C LEU A 172 25.42 2.42 13.43
N GLY A 173 24.09 2.52 13.29
CA GLY A 173 23.42 3.66 12.67
C GLY A 173 23.65 3.73 11.16
N GLY A 174 23.79 2.58 10.49
CA GLY A 174 24.14 2.53 9.08
C GLY A 174 24.15 1.13 8.49
N VAL A 175 24.31 1.08 7.17
CA VAL A 175 24.41 -0.19 6.41
C VAL A 175 25.77 -0.83 6.68
N LEU A 176 25.79 -2.15 6.92
CA LEU A 176 27.03 -2.88 7.19
C LEU A 176 27.97 -2.87 5.96
N LYS A 177 29.28 -2.85 6.21
CA LYS A 177 30.26 -2.94 5.13
C LYS A 177 30.17 -4.32 4.45
N GLY A 178 29.96 -4.32 3.14
CA GLY A 178 29.81 -5.54 2.35
C GLY A 178 28.37 -6.09 2.31
N GLU A 179 27.40 -5.32 2.83
CA GLU A 179 25.98 -5.63 2.64
C GLU A 179 25.63 -5.68 1.14
N THR A 180 24.73 -6.57 0.77
CA THR A 180 24.29 -6.71 -0.63
C THR A 180 23.55 -5.46 -1.08
N SER A 181 23.93 -4.90 -2.22
CA SER A 181 23.17 -3.81 -2.85
C SER A 181 21.92 -4.30 -3.61
N ILE A 182 21.69 -5.62 -3.65
CA ILE A 182 20.55 -6.21 -4.33
C ILE A 182 19.38 -6.33 -3.35
N THR A 183 18.24 -5.77 -3.71
CA THR A 183 16.99 -5.89 -2.95
C THR A 183 15.79 -6.11 -3.90
N CYS A 184 14.64 -6.48 -3.36
CA CYS A 184 13.40 -6.68 -4.12
C CYS A 184 12.62 -5.37 -4.30
N VAL A 185 11.67 -5.35 -5.24
CA VAL A 185 10.82 -4.17 -5.52
C VAL A 185 9.97 -3.78 -4.32
N ALA A 186 9.34 -4.75 -3.66
CA ALA A 186 8.59 -4.51 -2.42
C ALA A 186 9.47 -3.86 -1.35
N GLY A 187 10.71 -4.33 -1.21
CA GLY A 187 11.70 -3.79 -0.28
C GLY A 187 12.16 -2.36 -0.59
N ILE A 188 11.83 -1.80 -1.76
CA ILE A 188 12.13 -0.42 -2.16
C ILE A 188 10.90 0.48 -2.07
N GLY A 189 9.76 -0.06 -2.51
CA GLY A 189 8.55 0.72 -2.80
C GLY A 189 7.57 0.86 -1.64
N THR A 190 7.78 0.14 -0.54
CA THR A 190 6.74 -0.07 0.49
C THR A 190 7.01 0.76 1.75
N PHE A 191 7.07 2.08 1.57
CA PHE A 191 7.36 3.02 2.67
C PHE A 191 6.40 4.21 2.76
N ILE A 192 5.75 4.60 1.66
CA ILE A 192 5.04 5.88 1.61
C ILE A 192 3.91 5.99 2.65
N LEU A 193 3.25 4.88 3.01
CA LEU A 193 2.17 4.89 4.00
C LEU A 193 2.69 5.26 5.40
N GLU A 194 3.72 4.58 5.87
CA GLU A 194 4.29 4.80 7.21
C GLU A 194 5.12 6.08 7.24
N PHE A 195 6.03 6.26 6.29
CA PHE A 195 6.92 7.42 6.25
C PHE A 195 6.15 8.70 5.95
N GLY A 196 5.15 8.65 5.05
CA GLY A 196 4.25 9.77 4.82
C GLY A 196 3.43 10.10 6.08
N ALA A 197 2.83 9.09 6.73
CA ALA A 197 2.07 9.32 7.96
C ALA A 197 2.95 9.92 9.06
N LEU A 198 4.18 9.41 9.23
CA LEU A 198 5.15 9.92 10.18
C LEU A 198 5.48 11.39 9.88
N SER A 199 5.83 11.74 8.64
CA SER A 199 6.08 13.11 8.22
C SER A 199 4.91 14.04 8.50
N ARG A 200 3.67 13.61 8.24
CA ARG A 200 2.48 14.43 8.54
C ARG A 200 2.25 14.61 10.03
N LEU A 201 2.52 13.60 10.85
CA LEU A 201 2.31 13.64 12.30
C LEU A 201 3.39 14.43 13.06
N THR A 202 4.66 14.31 12.65
CA THR A 202 5.80 14.94 13.34
C THR A 202 6.20 16.28 12.72
N GLY A 203 5.81 16.54 11.47
CA GLY A 203 6.26 17.69 10.69
C GLY A 203 7.65 17.53 10.07
N ASP A 204 8.33 16.38 10.26
CA ASP A 204 9.63 16.12 9.67
C ASP A 204 9.49 15.57 8.24
N PRO A 205 9.85 16.32 7.18
CA PRO A 205 9.59 15.93 5.80
C PRO A 205 10.52 14.82 5.29
N ARG A 206 11.58 14.47 6.03
CA ARG A 206 12.63 13.55 5.54
C ARG A 206 12.09 12.18 5.19
N TYR A 207 11.13 11.67 5.96
CA TYR A 207 10.55 10.34 5.77
C TYR A 207 9.76 10.27 4.46
N GLU A 208 8.76 11.12 4.27
CA GLU A 208 7.98 11.17 3.03
C GLU A 208 8.86 11.43 1.80
N ALA A 209 9.88 12.29 1.93
CA ALA A 209 10.80 12.61 0.85
C ALA A 209 11.59 11.38 0.36
N VAL A 210 12.18 10.59 1.27
CA VAL A 210 12.94 9.40 0.86
C VAL A 210 12.04 8.29 0.30
N ALA A 211 10.85 8.10 0.86
CA ALA A 211 9.87 7.14 0.35
C ALA A 211 9.40 7.50 -1.06
N THR A 212 9.08 8.77 -1.29
CA THR A 212 8.68 9.28 -2.61
C THR A 212 9.81 9.15 -3.62
N ARG A 213 11.05 9.48 -3.23
CA ARG A 213 12.24 9.32 -4.09
C ARG A 213 12.43 7.86 -4.51
N ALA A 214 12.23 6.90 -3.60
CA ALA A 214 12.33 5.48 -3.91
C ALA A 214 11.24 5.02 -4.90
N LEU A 215 9.98 5.45 -4.72
CA LEU A 215 8.88 5.17 -5.66
C LEU A 215 9.19 5.71 -7.07
N LYS A 216 9.69 6.94 -7.16
CA LYS A 216 10.09 7.59 -8.43
C LYS A 216 11.29 6.90 -9.08
N ALA A 217 12.24 6.39 -8.28
CA ALA A 217 13.33 5.58 -8.80
C ALA A 217 12.79 4.30 -9.46
N MET A 218 11.86 3.58 -8.82
CA MET A 218 11.26 2.38 -9.42
C MET A 218 10.56 2.67 -10.74
N TRP A 219 9.82 3.79 -10.80
CA TRP A 219 9.19 4.26 -12.04
C TRP A 219 10.19 4.48 -13.18
N LYS A 220 11.35 5.05 -12.86
CA LYS A 220 12.42 5.33 -13.83
C LYS A 220 13.07 4.06 -14.38
N TYR A 221 13.21 3.02 -13.58
CA TYR A 221 13.94 1.79 -13.94
C TYR A 221 13.07 0.71 -14.61
N ARG A 222 11.82 1.01 -14.97
CA ARG A 222 10.95 0.08 -15.71
C ARG A 222 11.54 -0.35 -17.06
N SER A 223 11.12 -1.52 -17.53
CA SER A 223 11.38 -1.98 -18.90
C SER A 223 10.60 -1.15 -19.94
N SER A 224 10.94 -1.32 -21.21
CA SER A 224 10.15 -0.77 -22.34
C SER A 224 8.73 -1.34 -22.44
N LEU A 225 8.42 -2.44 -21.73
CA LEU A 225 7.06 -2.97 -21.60
C LEU A 225 6.27 -2.33 -20.44
N GLY A 226 6.87 -1.38 -19.72
CA GLY A 226 6.28 -0.77 -18.52
C GLY A 226 6.36 -1.66 -17.28
N LEU A 227 7.05 -2.81 -17.35
CA LEU A 227 7.15 -3.80 -16.28
C LEU A 227 8.42 -3.66 -15.45
N LEU A 228 8.32 -4.07 -14.19
CA LEU A 228 9.43 -4.21 -13.24
C LEU A 228 9.96 -5.64 -13.23
N GLY A 229 11.25 -5.82 -12.91
CA GLY A 229 11.76 -7.12 -12.50
C GLY A 229 11.47 -7.36 -11.03
N ASN A 230 12.04 -8.42 -10.46
CA ASN A 230 11.82 -8.77 -9.07
C ASN A 230 12.91 -8.19 -8.14
N HIS A 231 14.19 -8.23 -8.57
CA HIS A 231 15.33 -7.72 -7.79
C HIS A 231 16.20 -6.79 -8.61
N ILE A 232 16.70 -5.73 -7.98
CA ILE A 232 17.51 -4.66 -8.58
C ILE A 232 18.68 -4.30 -7.66
N ASP A 233 19.81 -3.95 -8.26
CA ASP A 233 20.96 -3.37 -7.57
C ASP A 233 20.71 -1.87 -7.32
N VAL A 234 20.61 -1.47 -6.06
CA VAL A 234 20.29 -0.09 -5.65
C VAL A 234 21.42 0.90 -5.88
N ILE A 235 22.63 0.44 -6.19
CA ILE A 235 23.75 1.31 -6.54
C ILE A 235 23.75 1.62 -8.04
N THR A 236 23.55 0.60 -8.87
CA THR A 236 23.67 0.73 -10.34
C THR A 236 22.34 0.91 -11.05
N GLY A 237 21.23 0.52 -10.43
CA GLY A 237 19.91 0.40 -11.05
C GLY A 237 19.78 -0.78 -12.02
N SER A 238 20.71 -1.74 -11.97
CA SER A 238 20.69 -2.92 -12.84
C SER A 238 19.80 -4.01 -12.25
N TRP A 239 18.90 -4.55 -13.07
CA TRP A 239 18.01 -5.66 -12.67
C TRP A 239 18.77 -6.99 -12.61
N THR A 240 18.75 -7.64 -11.46
CA THR A 240 19.43 -8.92 -11.19
C THR A 240 18.48 -10.11 -11.25
N ALA A 241 17.21 -9.93 -10.91
CA ALA A 241 16.13 -10.87 -11.21
C ALA A 241 15.10 -10.19 -12.12
N ARG A 242 14.96 -10.68 -13.36
CA ARG A 242 14.22 -10.01 -14.45
C ARG A 242 12.81 -10.57 -14.66
N ASP A 243 12.35 -11.42 -13.76
CA ASP A 243 10.98 -11.92 -13.73
C ASP A 243 10.05 -10.80 -13.24
N ALA A 244 9.04 -10.47 -14.04
CA ALA A 244 7.94 -9.60 -13.69
C ALA A 244 6.78 -10.46 -13.15
N THR A 245 6.21 -10.02 -12.04
CA THR A 245 5.08 -10.64 -11.37
C THR A 245 4.34 -9.57 -10.57
N ILE A 246 3.11 -9.86 -10.16
CA ILE A 246 2.40 -9.08 -9.15
C ILE A 246 2.54 -9.68 -7.75
N GLY A 247 3.14 -10.86 -7.61
CA GLY A 247 3.30 -11.56 -6.34
C GLY A 247 4.59 -11.23 -5.62
N SER A 248 5.19 -12.25 -5.02
CA SER A 248 6.29 -12.14 -4.05
C SER A 248 7.41 -11.19 -4.47
N GLY A 249 7.71 -10.21 -3.61
CA GLY A 249 8.80 -9.26 -3.80
C GLY A 249 8.46 -8.08 -4.70
N VAL A 250 7.21 -7.96 -5.16
CA VAL A 250 6.70 -6.85 -5.99
C VAL A 250 5.33 -6.37 -5.49
N ASP A 251 4.43 -7.30 -5.15
CA ASP A 251 3.13 -7.11 -4.48
C ASP A 251 2.88 -5.74 -3.85
N SER A 252 3.45 -5.47 -2.68
CA SER A 252 3.12 -4.31 -1.85
C SER A 252 3.54 -2.98 -2.49
N TYR A 253 4.42 -2.97 -3.49
CA TYR A 253 4.72 -1.76 -4.26
C TYR A 253 3.48 -1.26 -5.00
N PHE A 254 2.76 -2.15 -5.70
CA PHE A 254 1.56 -1.77 -6.43
C PHE A 254 0.45 -1.34 -5.48
N GLU A 255 0.33 -2.04 -4.35
CA GLU A 255 -0.57 -1.68 -3.27
C GLU A 255 -0.32 -0.25 -2.76
N TYR A 256 0.95 0.08 -2.48
CA TYR A 256 1.35 1.37 -1.91
C TYR A 256 1.18 2.53 -2.89
N LEU A 257 1.22 2.29 -4.20
CA LEU A 257 0.84 3.31 -5.17
C LEU A 257 -0.64 3.69 -5.02
N VAL A 258 -1.53 2.72 -4.90
CA VAL A 258 -2.99 2.98 -4.76
C VAL A 258 -3.30 3.54 -3.38
N LYS A 259 -2.88 2.84 -2.32
CA LYS A 259 -3.18 3.23 -0.94
C LYS A 259 -2.50 4.56 -0.58
N GLY A 260 -1.30 4.82 -1.09
CA GLY A 260 -0.59 6.10 -0.93
C GLY A 260 -1.28 7.25 -1.68
N ALA A 261 -1.73 7.01 -2.92
CA ALA A 261 -2.53 7.99 -3.66
C ALA A 261 -3.81 8.39 -2.89
N ALA A 262 -4.49 7.39 -2.32
CA ALA A 262 -5.71 7.60 -1.54
C ALA A 262 -5.46 8.35 -0.22
N LEU A 263 -4.45 7.92 0.54
CA LEU A 263 -4.14 8.45 1.87
C LEU A 263 -3.64 9.90 1.82
N PHE A 264 -2.69 10.20 0.93
CA PHE A 264 -2.02 11.51 0.88
C PHE A 264 -2.56 12.44 -0.19
N ARG A 265 -3.54 12.00 -0.99
CA ARG A 265 -4.08 12.74 -2.14
C ARG A 265 -2.99 13.07 -3.16
N LEU A 266 -2.26 12.04 -3.59
CA LEU A 266 -1.16 12.15 -4.56
C LEU A 266 -1.58 11.56 -5.92
N PRO A 267 -2.05 12.38 -6.89
CA PRO A 267 -2.47 11.90 -8.20
C PRO A 267 -1.36 11.21 -9.00
N GLU A 268 -0.11 11.60 -8.77
CA GLU A 268 1.08 10.99 -9.38
C GLU A 268 1.14 9.48 -9.11
N LEU A 269 0.82 9.04 -7.89
CA LEU A 269 0.86 7.62 -7.54
C LEU A 269 -0.29 6.81 -8.18
N ASP A 270 -1.50 7.38 -8.27
CA ASP A 270 -2.64 6.76 -8.99
C ASP A 270 -2.32 6.62 -10.48
N SER A 271 -1.72 7.67 -11.07
CA SER A 271 -1.23 7.70 -12.44
C SER A 271 -0.20 6.59 -12.70
N MET A 272 0.81 6.46 -11.82
CA MET A 272 1.79 5.38 -11.91
C MET A 272 1.15 3.99 -11.86
N PHE A 273 0.25 3.75 -10.90
CA PHE A 273 -0.44 2.46 -10.76
C PHE A 273 -1.24 2.10 -12.03
N ARG A 274 -1.94 3.07 -12.63
CA ARG A 274 -2.74 2.81 -13.84
C ARG A 274 -1.89 2.34 -15.01
N GLU A 275 -0.75 2.97 -15.24
CA GLU A 275 0.18 2.55 -16.28
C GLU A 275 0.74 1.15 -16.02
N TYR A 276 1.08 0.84 -14.77
CA TYR A 276 1.46 -0.52 -14.39
C TYR A 276 0.33 -1.52 -14.63
N ARG A 277 -0.90 -1.18 -14.24
CA ARG A 277 -2.08 -2.03 -14.45
C ARG A 277 -2.28 -2.33 -15.93
N LEU A 278 -2.14 -1.34 -16.81
CA LEU A 278 -2.23 -1.55 -18.27
C LEU A 278 -1.12 -2.49 -18.77
N ALA A 279 0.10 -2.36 -18.27
CA ALA A 279 1.20 -3.25 -18.62
C ALA A 279 0.97 -4.69 -18.10
N ILE A 280 0.52 -4.85 -16.86
CA ILE A 280 0.19 -6.13 -16.23
C ILE A 280 -0.93 -6.82 -17.01
N GLU A 281 -2.01 -6.10 -17.29
CA GLU A 281 -3.16 -6.59 -18.06
C GLU A 281 -2.76 -7.09 -19.46
N LYS A 282 -1.84 -6.38 -20.12
CA LYS A 282 -1.40 -6.68 -21.48
C LYS A 282 -0.40 -7.83 -21.55
N HIS A 283 0.50 -7.94 -20.57
CA HIS A 283 1.68 -8.79 -20.67
C HIS A 283 1.70 -9.93 -19.66
N ILE A 284 1.22 -9.70 -18.43
CA ILE A 284 1.24 -10.69 -17.34
C ILE A 284 -0.06 -11.50 -17.32
N ARG A 285 -1.22 -10.81 -17.39
CA ARG A 285 -2.51 -11.47 -17.17
C ARG A 285 -2.81 -12.51 -18.24
N HIS A 286 -3.10 -13.73 -17.81
CA HIS A 286 -3.54 -14.83 -18.65
C HIS A 286 -4.82 -15.46 -18.09
N GLY A 287 -5.97 -15.05 -18.62
CA GLY A 287 -7.28 -15.42 -18.07
C GLY A 287 -7.50 -14.77 -16.71
N ASP A 288 -7.68 -15.60 -15.68
CA ASP A 288 -7.89 -15.18 -14.29
C ASP A 288 -6.61 -15.38 -13.43
N TRP A 289 -5.46 -15.54 -14.09
CA TRP A 289 -4.15 -15.80 -13.47
C TRP A 289 -3.08 -14.80 -13.94
N ASN A 290 -2.03 -14.64 -13.14
CA ASN A 290 -0.93 -13.71 -13.40
C ASN A 290 0.43 -14.42 -13.30
N PRO A 291 0.77 -15.32 -14.25
CA PRO A 291 2.04 -16.05 -14.23
C PRO A 291 3.25 -15.12 -14.31
N MET A 292 4.41 -15.60 -13.86
CA MET A 292 5.65 -14.84 -13.99
C MET A 292 6.11 -14.80 -15.44
N ILE A 293 6.50 -13.62 -15.91
CA ILE A 293 7.03 -13.40 -17.27
C ILE A 293 8.38 -12.70 -17.20
N ASN A 294 9.17 -12.76 -18.27
CA ASN A 294 10.35 -11.92 -18.38
C ASN A 294 9.93 -10.46 -18.61
N LYS A 295 10.39 -9.53 -17.75
CA LYS A 295 9.98 -8.12 -17.81
C LYS A 295 10.29 -7.43 -19.14
N ASP A 296 11.32 -7.87 -19.86
CA ASP A 296 11.81 -7.19 -21.07
C ASP A 296 11.25 -7.84 -22.35
N LYS A 297 11.06 -9.16 -22.34
CA LYS A 297 10.63 -9.92 -23.51
C LYS A 297 9.15 -10.34 -23.47
N GLY A 298 8.51 -10.30 -22.31
CA GLY A 298 7.11 -10.70 -22.11
C GLY A 298 6.84 -12.21 -22.15
N GLY A 299 7.86 -13.04 -22.32
CA GLY A 299 7.68 -14.50 -22.34
C GLY A 299 7.53 -15.08 -20.93
N VAL A 300 6.59 -16.02 -20.75
CA VAL A 300 6.38 -16.73 -19.47
C VAL A 300 7.68 -17.40 -19.02
N THR A 301 8.11 -17.09 -17.80
CA THR A 301 9.27 -17.71 -17.15
C THR A 301 8.85 -18.78 -16.17
N MET A 302 7.73 -18.57 -15.45
CA MET A 302 7.10 -19.59 -14.61
C MET A 302 5.57 -19.50 -14.68
N ALA A 303 4.92 -20.58 -15.12
CA ALA A 303 3.47 -20.69 -15.17
C ALA A 303 2.90 -21.11 -13.79
N VAL A 304 3.06 -20.24 -12.80
CA VAL A 304 2.63 -20.48 -11.41
C VAL A 304 1.78 -19.33 -10.91
N PHE A 305 0.84 -19.64 -10.02
CA PHE A 305 0.19 -18.68 -9.13
C PHE A 305 0.92 -18.69 -7.79
N GLN A 306 1.23 -17.52 -7.24
CA GLN A 306 1.77 -17.38 -5.89
C GLN A 306 0.66 -16.94 -4.93
N SER A 307 0.61 -17.50 -3.71
CA SER A 307 -0.42 -17.12 -2.73
C SER A 307 -0.44 -15.61 -2.42
N LEU A 308 0.73 -14.96 -2.45
CA LEU A 308 0.87 -13.51 -2.29
C LEU A 308 0.13 -12.70 -3.37
N GLU A 309 -0.13 -13.26 -4.55
CA GLU A 309 -0.94 -12.59 -5.60
C GLU A 309 -2.42 -12.45 -5.18
N ALA A 310 -2.86 -13.13 -4.12
CA ALA A 310 -4.24 -13.10 -3.66
C ALA A 310 -4.70 -11.75 -3.08
N PHE A 311 -3.81 -10.76 -2.92
CA PHE A 311 -4.15 -9.37 -2.52
C PHE A 311 -4.72 -8.57 -3.71
N TRP A 312 -4.35 -8.98 -4.93
CA TRP A 312 -4.65 -8.26 -6.16
C TRP A 312 -6.15 -8.01 -6.39
N PRO A 313 -7.07 -8.97 -6.11
CA PRO A 313 -8.50 -8.71 -6.21
C PRO A 313 -8.98 -7.58 -5.27
N GLY A 314 -8.44 -7.49 -4.06
CA GLY A 314 -8.73 -6.38 -3.13
C GLY A 314 -8.28 -5.04 -3.70
N LEU A 315 -7.08 -5.01 -4.32
CA LEU A 315 -6.56 -3.83 -4.99
C LEU A 315 -7.39 -3.43 -6.23
N LEU A 316 -7.84 -4.41 -7.02
CA LEU A 316 -8.78 -4.20 -8.13
C LEU A 316 -10.10 -3.64 -7.62
N ALA A 317 -10.62 -4.15 -6.51
CA ALA A 317 -11.85 -3.65 -5.90
C ALA A 317 -11.71 -2.19 -5.45
N LEU A 318 -10.61 -1.87 -4.76
CA LEU A 318 -10.28 -0.50 -4.35
C LEU A 318 -10.21 0.48 -5.53
N THR A 319 -9.79 0.00 -6.70
CA THR A 319 -9.63 0.82 -7.91
C THR A 319 -10.83 0.79 -8.86
N GLY A 320 -11.90 0.06 -8.52
CA GLY A 320 -13.18 0.04 -9.22
C GLY A 320 -13.42 -1.18 -10.13
N ASP A 321 -12.46 -2.09 -10.28
CA ASP A 321 -12.60 -3.29 -11.13
C ASP A 321 -13.16 -4.49 -10.35
N ILE A 322 -14.45 -4.39 -10.00
CA ILE A 322 -15.16 -5.40 -9.20
C ILE A 322 -15.27 -6.75 -9.94
N GLU A 323 -15.53 -6.71 -11.24
CA GLU A 323 -15.69 -7.92 -12.05
C GLU A 323 -14.35 -8.64 -12.27
N GLY A 324 -13.26 -7.90 -12.49
CA GLY A 324 -11.91 -8.44 -12.47
C GLY A 324 -11.57 -9.08 -11.13
N ALA A 325 -11.89 -8.41 -10.02
CA ALA A 325 -11.66 -8.93 -8.67
C ALA A 325 -12.40 -10.25 -8.42
N ARG A 326 -13.70 -10.32 -8.76
CA ARG A 326 -14.53 -11.52 -8.60
C ARG A 326 -13.96 -12.73 -9.34
N ARG A 327 -13.53 -12.56 -10.58
CA ARG A 327 -12.96 -13.67 -11.38
C ARG A 327 -11.71 -14.26 -10.72
N HIS A 328 -10.78 -13.42 -10.28
CA HIS A 328 -9.59 -13.88 -9.56
C HIS A 328 -9.96 -14.58 -8.23
N LEU A 329 -10.88 -14.01 -7.44
CA LEU A 329 -11.33 -14.62 -6.18
C LEU A 329 -11.93 -16.01 -6.40
N ILE A 330 -12.76 -16.20 -7.42
CA ILE A 330 -13.32 -17.52 -7.76
C ILE A 330 -12.20 -18.51 -8.08
N ALA A 331 -11.25 -18.11 -8.93
CA ALA A 331 -10.11 -18.95 -9.30
C ALA A 331 -9.25 -19.34 -8.09
N TYR A 332 -8.96 -18.40 -7.20
CA TYR A 332 -8.16 -18.66 -6.00
C TYR A 332 -8.93 -19.51 -4.98
N HIS A 333 -10.22 -19.25 -4.81
CA HIS A 333 -11.09 -20.04 -3.93
C HIS A 333 -11.28 -21.48 -4.42
N GLU A 334 -11.19 -21.75 -5.73
CA GLU A 334 -11.16 -23.13 -6.23
C GLU A 334 -9.93 -23.91 -5.74
N ILE A 335 -8.76 -23.27 -5.65
CA ILE A 335 -7.57 -23.87 -5.04
C ILE A 335 -7.81 -24.07 -3.53
N TRP A 336 -8.38 -23.07 -2.85
CA TRP A 336 -8.71 -23.18 -1.42
C TRP A 336 -9.63 -24.36 -1.16
N ARG A 337 -10.72 -24.52 -1.90
CA ARG A 337 -11.65 -25.66 -1.74
C ARG A 337 -10.99 -27.01 -2.01
N LYS A 338 -9.95 -27.05 -2.85
CA LYS A 338 -9.21 -28.28 -3.16
C LYS A 338 -8.29 -28.72 -2.03
N TYR A 339 -7.64 -27.79 -1.34
CA TYR A 339 -6.58 -28.10 -0.36
C TYR A 339 -6.87 -27.61 1.06
N GLY A 340 -7.98 -26.91 1.27
CA GLY A 340 -8.25 -26.14 2.48
C GLY A 340 -7.41 -24.87 2.63
N PHE A 341 -6.43 -24.61 1.74
CA PHE A 341 -5.48 -23.51 1.82
C PHE A 341 -4.91 -23.17 0.44
N LEU A 342 -4.36 -21.97 0.27
CA LEU A 342 -3.51 -21.66 -0.89
C LEU A 342 -2.07 -22.15 -0.61
N PRO A 343 -1.49 -23.04 -1.43
CA PRO A 343 -0.05 -23.28 -1.35
C PRO A 343 0.70 -22.01 -1.77
N GLU A 344 1.91 -21.82 -1.25
CA GLU A 344 2.77 -20.70 -1.60
C GLU A 344 2.91 -20.56 -3.11
N PHE A 345 3.08 -21.68 -3.84
CA PHE A 345 3.05 -21.74 -5.30
C PHE A 345 2.11 -22.84 -5.78
N TYR A 346 1.30 -22.53 -6.80
CA TYR A 346 0.44 -23.48 -7.51
C TYR A 346 0.83 -23.54 -9.00
N SER A 347 1.15 -24.73 -9.50
CA SER A 347 1.45 -24.96 -10.92
C SER A 347 0.18 -24.86 -11.76
N LEU A 348 0.11 -23.86 -12.64
CA LEU A 348 -1.01 -23.66 -13.54
C LEU A 348 -1.06 -24.71 -14.66
N SER A 349 0.08 -25.31 -15.00
CA SER A 349 0.16 -26.38 -16.01
C SER A 349 -0.22 -27.76 -15.46
N ASP A 350 0.22 -28.08 -14.24
CA ASP A 350 -0.03 -29.40 -13.63
C ASP A 350 -1.30 -29.45 -12.79
N HIS A 351 -1.91 -28.28 -12.54
CA HIS A 351 -3.08 -28.09 -11.67
C HIS A 351 -2.87 -28.64 -10.25
N LYS A 352 -1.69 -28.41 -9.67
CA LYS A 352 -1.27 -28.92 -8.36
C LYS A 352 -0.42 -27.91 -7.60
N ALA A 353 -0.38 -28.03 -6.27
CA ALA A 353 0.64 -27.37 -5.46
C ALA A 353 2.04 -27.66 -6.03
N TYR A 354 2.86 -26.62 -6.16
CA TYR A 354 4.19 -26.72 -6.75
C TYR A 354 5.16 -27.39 -5.77
N LYS A 355 5.93 -28.36 -6.25
CA LYS A 355 6.78 -29.18 -5.39
C LYS A 355 7.85 -28.35 -4.67
N GLY A 356 7.92 -28.46 -3.35
CA GLY A 356 8.82 -27.70 -2.48
C GLY A 356 8.31 -26.29 -2.12
N ARG A 357 7.08 -25.96 -2.49
CA ARG A 357 6.39 -24.69 -2.22
C ARG A 357 4.91 -24.93 -1.85
N GLU A 358 4.64 -26.05 -1.18
CA GLU A 358 3.31 -26.48 -0.76
C GLU A 358 2.82 -25.81 0.53
N ALA A 359 3.63 -24.98 1.19
CA ALA A 359 3.29 -24.41 2.50
C ALA A 359 2.23 -23.31 2.42
N TYR A 360 1.42 -23.16 3.47
CA TYR A 360 0.54 -22.03 3.75
C TYR A 360 0.90 -21.45 5.13
N PRO A 361 1.62 -20.32 5.20
CA PRO A 361 2.10 -19.74 6.44
C PRO A 361 1.05 -18.85 7.14
N LEU A 362 -0.24 -19.19 7.05
CA LEU A 362 -1.35 -18.42 7.65
C LEU A 362 -1.59 -17.03 7.05
N ARG A 363 -1.30 -16.91 5.75
CA ARG A 363 -1.33 -15.70 4.93
C ARG A 363 -2.71 -15.01 4.84
N PRO A 364 -2.76 -13.66 4.87
CA PRO A 364 -4.01 -12.88 4.89
C PRO A 364 -4.58 -12.50 3.53
N GLU A 365 -3.81 -12.60 2.44
CA GLU A 365 -4.08 -11.83 1.21
C GLU A 365 -5.43 -12.21 0.58
N LEU A 366 -5.81 -13.49 0.64
CA LEU A 366 -7.11 -13.94 0.14
C LEU A 366 -8.28 -13.37 0.98
N ILE A 367 -8.18 -13.36 2.30
CA ILE A 367 -9.25 -12.84 3.15
C ILE A 367 -9.33 -11.31 3.10
N GLU A 368 -8.20 -10.61 2.95
CA GLU A 368 -8.17 -9.17 2.66
C GLU A 368 -8.99 -8.86 1.39
N SER A 369 -8.69 -9.57 0.31
CA SER A 369 -9.41 -9.40 -0.96
C SER A 369 -10.90 -9.72 -0.86
N ILE A 370 -11.25 -10.80 -0.17
CA ILE A 370 -12.66 -11.15 0.10
C ILE A 370 -13.36 -10.02 0.85
N LEU A 371 -12.70 -9.43 1.87
CA LEU A 371 -13.26 -8.31 2.62
C LEU A 371 -13.53 -7.11 1.71
N TYR A 372 -12.55 -6.67 0.91
CA TYR A 372 -12.73 -5.49 0.05
C TYR A 372 -13.83 -5.71 -0.99
N VAL A 373 -13.88 -6.87 -1.63
CA VAL A 373 -14.93 -7.18 -2.61
C VAL A 373 -16.29 -7.31 -1.92
N TYR A 374 -16.36 -7.87 -0.70
CA TYR A 374 -17.60 -7.96 0.07
C TYR A 374 -18.10 -6.57 0.47
N ARG A 375 -17.22 -5.68 0.89
CA ARG A 375 -17.58 -4.28 1.21
C ARG A 375 -18.17 -3.56 0.00
N ALA A 376 -17.64 -3.82 -1.19
CA ALA A 376 -18.13 -3.22 -2.44
C ALA A 376 -19.44 -3.83 -2.95
N THR A 377 -19.69 -5.13 -2.70
CA THR A 377 -20.78 -5.87 -3.38
C THR A 377 -21.89 -6.39 -2.47
N ARG A 378 -21.58 -6.61 -1.18
CA ARG A 378 -22.42 -7.31 -0.19
C ARG A 378 -22.90 -8.69 -0.66
N ASP A 379 -22.09 -9.35 -1.50
CA ASP A 379 -22.39 -10.68 -2.02
C ASP A 379 -22.23 -11.74 -0.90
N PRO A 380 -23.30 -12.46 -0.51
CA PRO A 380 -23.22 -13.46 0.56
C PRO A 380 -22.28 -14.62 0.22
N ALA A 381 -21.99 -14.90 -1.05
CA ALA A 381 -21.03 -15.94 -1.42
C ALA A 381 -19.61 -15.65 -0.89
N LEU A 382 -19.27 -14.37 -0.67
CA LEU A 382 -17.97 -13.97 -0.11
C LEU A 382 -17.88 -14.25 1.40
N ILE A 383 -19.03 -14.24 2.09
CA ILE A 383 -19.10 -14.72 3.48
C ILE A 383 -18.83 -16.22 3.51
N ASP A 384 -19.40 -17.00 2.58
CA ASP A 384 -19.14 -18.45 2.49
C ASP A 384 -17.63 -18.72 2.32
N MET A 385 -16.95 -17.97 1.45
CA MET A 385 -15.49 -18.06 1.30
C MET A 385 -14.74 -17.75 2.61
N GLY A 386 -15.16 -16.72 3.34
CA GLY A 386 -14.61 -16.41 4.66
C GLY A 386 -14.82 -17.52 5.68
N VAL A 387 -15.98 -18.20 5.65
CA VAL A 387 -16.29 -19.36 6.49
C VAL A 387 -15.40 -20.56 6.15
N ASP A 388 -15.14 -20.79 4.86
CA ASP A 388 -14.21 -21.82 4.40
C ASP A 388 -12.79 -21.55 4.92
N ILE A 389 -12.31 -20.30 4.85
CA ILE A 389 -11.01 -19.90 5.38
C ILE A 389 -10.93 -20.11 6.90
N LEU A 390 -11.92 -19.57 7.62
CA LEU A 390 -12.02 -19.70 9.08
C LEU A 390 -11.98 -21.16 9.51
N THR A 391 -12.78 -22.00 8.85
CA THR A 391 -12.93 -23.42 9.21
C THR A 391 -11.65 -24.20 8.92
N SER A 392 -10.99 -23.96 7.79
CA SER A 392 -9.69 -24.59 7.50
C SER A 392 -8.64 -24.29 8.57
N ILE A 393 -8.52 -23.03 8.98
CA ILE A 393 -7.57 -22.59 10.02
C ILE A 393 -7.88 -23.28 11.36
N GLU A 394 -9.15 -23.29 11.79
CA GLU A 394 -9.56 -23.95 13.03
C GLU A 394 -9.26 -25.45 13.04
N VAL A 395 -9.50 -26.14 11.92
CA VAL A 395 -9.41 -27.60 11.84
C VAL A 395 -7.98 -28.07 11.66
N SER A 396 -7.20 -27.42 10.80
CA SER A 396 -5.89 -27.95 10.38
C SER A 396 -4.72 -27.24 11.03
N ALA A 397 -4.80 -25.93 11.29
CA ALA A 397 -3.65 -25.15 11.78
C ALA A 397 -3.60 -25.05 13.31
N ARG A 398 -4.71 -25.30 14.02
CA ARG A 398 -4.78 -25.14 15.48
C ARG A 398 -3.86 -26.12 16.22
N THR A 399 -3.09 -25.62 17.18
CA THR A 399 -2.25 -26.42 18.09
C THR A 399 -2.63 -26.15 19.56
N PRO A 400 -2.08 -26.88 20.54
CA PRO A 400 -2.30 -26.58 21.96
C PRO A 400 -1.86 -25.17 22.38
N CYS A 401 -0.85 -24.60 21.70
CA CYS A 401 -0.24 -23.33 22.07
C CYS A 401 -0.44 -22.22 21.04
N GLY A 402 -1.17 -22.43 19.95
CA GLY A 402 -1.41 -21.37 18.97
C GLY A 402 -1.96 -21.92 17.67
N PHE A 403 -1.48 -21.36 16.56
CA PHE A 403 -1.77 -21.83 15.21
C PHE A 403 -0.47 -21.95 14.43
N ALA A 404 -0.29 -23.07 13.73
CA ALA A 404 0.92 -23.39 13.00
C ALA A 404 0.77 -23.15 11.50
N THR A 405 1.86 -22.72 10.87
CA THR A 405 2.06 -22.84 9.44
C THR A 405 1.74 -24.27 8.98
N VAL A 406 0.96 -24.39 7.91
CA VAL A 406 0.71 -25.67 7.24
C VAL A 406 1.84 -25.89 6.26
N SER A 407 2.79 -26.77 6.56
CA SER A 407 3.99 -26.98 5.73
C SER A 407 3.72 -27.65 4.38
N ASP A 408 2.64 -28.42 4.29
CA ASP A 408 2.20 -29.07 3.05
C ASP A 408 0.68 -29.13 3.03
N VAL A 409 0.05 -28.28 2.21
CA VAL A 409 -1.42 -28.21 2.09
C VAL A 409 -2.04 -29.49 1.53
N THR A 410 -1.25 -30.40 0.95
CA THR A 410 -1.77 -31.69 0.46
C THR A 410 -1.84 -32.75 1.57
N LYS A 411 -1.03 -32.60 2.62
CA LYS A 411 -0.94 -33.54 3.75
C LYS A 411 -1.44 -32.94 5.06
N HIS A 412 -1.62 -31.63 5.12
CA HIS A 412 -1.94 -30.87 6.32
C HIS A 412 -0.92 -31.11 7.45
N THR A 413 0.35 -31.30 7.09
CA THR A 413 1.44 -31.35 8.07
C THR A 413 1.75 -29.94 8.56
N LEU A 414 2.19 -29.81 9.80
CA LEU A 414 2.44 -28.53 10.45
C LEU A 414 3.93 -28.25 10.57
N GLU A 415 4.29 -26.98 10.49
CA GLU A 415 5.60 -26.44 10.83
C GLU A 415 5.49 -25.66 12.15
N ASP A 416 6.54 -25.72 12.95
CA ASP A 416 6.58 -25.09 14.26
C ASP A 416 6.83 -23.57 14.17
N ARG A 417 5.92 -22.87 13.49
CA ARG A 417 6.01 -21.44 13.24
C ARG A 417 4.62 -20.80 13.23
N MET A 418 4.50 -19.64 13.87
CA MET A 418 3.35 -18.74 13.79
C MET A 418 3.86 -17.34 13.54
N GLU A 419 3.76 -16.88 12.30
CA GLU A 419 4.20 -15.53 11.91
C GLU A 419 3.32 -14.47 12.60
N SER A 420 3.89 -13.31 12.92
CA SER A 420 3.18 -12.25 13.65
C SER A 420 1.94 -11.74 12.91
N PHE A 421 2.00 -11.69 11.57
CA PHE A 421 0.89 -11.25 10.71
C PHE A 421 -0.39 -12.07 10.88
N PHE A 422 -0.32 -13.30 11.40
CA PHE A 422 -1.54 -14.07 11.62
C PHE A 422 -2.50 -13.34 12.59
N LEU A 423 -1.94 -12.68 13.60
CA LEU A 423 -2.70 -11.90 14.57
C LEU A 423 -3.07 -10.52 14.05
N SER A 424 -2.16 -9.82 13.35
CA SER A 424 -2.46 -8.47 12.84
C SER A 424 -3.31 -8.46 11.58
N GLU A 425 -3.32 -9.52 10.77
CA GLU A 425 -3.92 -9.51 9.45
C GLU A 425 -5.01 -10.56 9.28
N THR A 426 -4.65 -11.85 9.22
CA THR A 426 -5.59 -12.92 8.85
C THR A 426 -6.79 -12.96 9.78
N THR A 427 -6.54 -12.90 11.09
CA THR A 427 -7.62 -12.85 12.09
C THR A 427 -8.34 -11.50 12.10
N LYS A 428 -7.65 -10.38 11.85
CA LYS A 428 -8.26 -9.05 11.76
C LYS A 428 -9.23 -8.96 10.57
N TYR A 429 -8.83 -9.39 9.38
CA TYR A 429 -9.67 -9.36 8.18
C TYR A 429 -10.86 -10.33 8.29
N LEU A 430 -10.67 -11.53 8.86
CA LEU A 430 -11.78 -12.43 9.19
C LEU A 430 -12.77 -11.76 10.16
N TYR A 431 -12.27 -11.10 11.21
CA TYR A 431 -13.11 -10.42 12.19
C TYR A 431 -13.91 -9.28 11.54
N LEU A 432 -13.23 -8.45 10.74
CA LEU A 432 -13.84 -7.33 10.02
C LEU A 432 -14.87 -7.78 8.96
N LEU A 433 -14.67 -8.93 8.32
CA LEU A 433 -15.65 -9.51 7.40
C LEU A 433 -16.96 -9.85 8.12
N PHE A 434 -16.88 -10.39 9.33
CA PHE A 434 -18.05 -10.80 10.12
C PHE A 434 -18.58 -9.72 11.09
N ASP A 435 -17.94 -8.55 11.15
CA ASP A 435 -18.35 -7.42 11.98
C ASP A 435 -18.68 -6.19 11.12
N GLU A 436 -19.78 -6.23 10.38
CA GLU A 436 -20.13 -5.18 9.40
C GLU A 436 -20.30 -3.78 9.99
N ASN A 437 -20.57 -3.68 11.30
CA ASN A 437 -20.79 -2.44 12.03
C ASN A 437 -19.53 -1.96 12.78
N ASN A 438 -18.37 -2.60 12.56
CA ASN A 438 -17.13 -2.18 13.17
C ASN A 438 -16.78 -0.72 12.80
N PHE A 439 -16.19 0.04 13.73
CA PHE A 439 -15.85 1.44 13.49
C PHE A 439 -14.86 1.63 12.33
N ILE A 440 -14.05 0.61 12.02
CA ILE A 440 -13.14 0.59 10.86
C ILE A 440 -13.89 0.79 9.54
N HIS A 441 -15.13 0.28 9.45
CA HIS A 441 -15.94 0.34 8.23
C HIS A 441 -16.66 1.67 8.02
N GLN A 442 -16.48 2.62 8.95
CA GLN A 442 -17.12 3.93 8.90
C GLN A 442 -16.67 4.69 7.66
N LEU A 443 -17.63 5.19 6.90
CA LEU A 443 -17.35 5.98 5.70
C LEU A 443 -16.98 7.43 6.07
N PRO A 444 -16.21 8.11 5.21
CA PRO A 444 -15.87 9.51 5.44
C PRO A 444 -17.14 10.37 5.62
N GLY A 445 -17.22 11.10 6.73
CA GLY A 445 -18.35 11.96 7.05
C GLY A 445 -19.56 11.30 7.74
N GLU A 446 -19.59 9.97 7.95
CA GLU A 446 -20.72 9.31 8.63
C GLU A 446 -20.84 9.69 10.12
N LYS A 447 -19.71 9.90 10.82
CA LYS A 447 -19.72 10.54 12.15
C LYS A 447 -19.56 12.03 12.03
N THR A 448 -20.66 12.74 12.27
CA THR A 448 -20.67 14.17 12.56
C THR A 448 -20.50 14.44 14.05
N SER A 449 -19.65 13.70 14.78
CA SER A 449 -19.27 14.14 16.13
C SER A 449 -18.47 15.44 15.97
N LEU A 450 -19.22 16.55 15.94
CA LEU A 450 -18.84 17.93 15.60
C LEU A 450 -17.84 18.55 16.59
N GLU A 451 -17.47 17.83 17.65
CA GLU A 451 -16.47 18.26 18.61
C GLU A 451 -15.08 17.91 18.09
N GLY A 452 -14.68 18.56 16.99
CA GLY A 452 -13.27 18.59 16.61
C GLY A 452 -12.45 19.11 17.78
N SER A 453 -11.39 18.41 18.15
CA SER A 453 -10.49 18.87 19.21
C SER A 453 -9.71 20.08 18.71
N ARG A 454 -9.61 21.12 19.53
CA ARG A 454 -8.68 22.22 19.25
C ARG A 454 -7.31 21.83 19.77
N LEU A 455 -6.36 21.71 18.86
CA LEU A 455 -4.96 21.54 19.24
C LEU A 455 -4.45 22.80 19.96
N PRO A 456 -3.36 22.70 20.73
CA PRO A 456 -2.70 23.86 21.35
C PRO A 456 -2.32 24.96 20.34
N SER A 457 -2.12 24.59 19.07
CA SER A 457 -1.89 25.50 17.94
C SER A 457 -3.13 26.33 17.53
N GLY A 458 -4.31 25.99 18.04
CA GLY A 458 -5.60 26.59 17.67
C GLY A 458 -6.26 25.95 16.45
N LEU A 459 -5.59 25.01 15.76
CA LEU A 459 -6.13 24.30 14.61
C LEU A 459 -7.25 23.35 15.05
N GLN A 460 -8.32 23.28 14.26
CA GLN A 460 -9.40 22.33 14.47
C GLN A 460 -9.04 20.99 13.86
N CYS A 461 -9.00 19.95 14.69
CA CYS A 461 -8.65 18.59 14.31
C CYS A 461 -9.91 17.71 14.27
N PHE A 462 -10.03 16.88 13.24
CA PHE A 462 -11.14 15.93 13.08
C PHE A 462 -10.60 14.51 12.86
N PRO A 463 -10.11 13.84 13.92
CA PRO A 463 -9.77 12.43 13.84
C PRO A 463 -10.99 11.59 13.48
N GLU A 464 -10.75 10.43 12.87
CA GLU A 464 -11.74 9.41 12.51
C GLU A 464 -12.81 9.88 11.51
N SER A 465 -12.61 11.04 10.87
CA SER A 465 -13.57 11.60 9.91
C SER A 465 -13.34 11.11 8.48
N GLY A 466 -12.17 10.55 8.18
CA GLY A 466 -11.70 10.21 6.83
C GLY A 466 -11.77 8.72 6.47
N GLY A 467 -12.35 7.88 7.32
CA GLY A 467 -12.20 6.41 7.21
C GLY A 467 -10.77 5.96 7.57
N TYR A 468 -10.41 4.73 7.20
CA TYR A 468 -9.07 4.17 7.48
C TYR A 468 -8.46 3.57 6.22
N ILE A 469 -7.17 3.80 6.01
CA ILE A 469 -6.35 3.14 4.97
C ILE A 469 -5.38 2.20 5.66
N PHE A 470 -5.41 0.93 5.27
CA PHE A 470 -4.58 -0.12 5.87
C PHE A 470 -3.24 -0.18 5.15
N ASN A 471 -2.14 -0.32 5.86
CA ASN A 471 -0.88 -0.68 5.22
C ASN A 471 -0.87 -2.18 4.82
N THR A 472 0.26 -2.68 4.29
CA THR A 472 0.36 -4.09 3.84
C THR A 472 0.32 -5.09 4.99
N GLU A 473 0.48 -4.66 6.25
CA GLU A 473 0.40 -5.50 7.47
C GLU A 473 -0.91 -5.27 8.23
N ALA A 474 -1.92 -4.78 7.51
CA ALA A 474 -3.24 -4.45 7.99
C ALA A 474 -3.30 -3.40 9.12
N HIS A 475 -2.30 -2.53 9.25
CA HIS A 475 -2.31 -1.44 10.23
C HIS A 475 -3.14 -0.25 9.72
N PRO A 476 -4.30 0.08 10.32
CA PRO A 476 -5.12 1.20 9.87
C PRO A 476 -4.49 2.55 10.18
N ILE A 477 -4.45 3.42 9.18
CA ILE A 477 -4.03 4.82 9.26
C ILE A 477 -5.24 5.71 9.04
N ASP A 478 -5.48 6.62 9.98
CA ASP A 478 -6.57 7.61 9.94
C ASP A 478 -6.14 8.88 9.20
N PRO A 479 -6.61 9.13 7.96
CA PRO A 479 -6.28 10.35 7.21
C PRO A 479 -6.76 11.62 7.91
N GLY A 480 -7.84 11.56 8.69
CA GLY A 480 -8.36 12.68 9.47
C GLY A 480 -7.35 13.15 10.52
N ALA A 481 -6.76 12.21 11.26
CA ALA A 481 -5.70 12.49 12.23
C ALA A 481 -4.42 13.03 11.57
N LEU A 482 -4.03 12.52 10.39
CA LEU A 482 -2.86 13.05 9.67
C LEU A 482 -3.03 14.53 9.28
N ASN A 483 -4.26 14.96 8.98
CA ASN A 483 -4.55 16.35 8.65
C ASN A 483 -4.48 17.30 9.85
N CYS A 484 -4.45 16.78 11.08
CA CYS A 484 -4.40 17.61 12.29
C CYS A 484 -3.03 18.23 12.56
N CYS A 485 -1.98 17.59 12.06
CA CYS A 485 -0.61 17.92 12.44
C CYS A 485 0.14 18.71 11.39
N PHE A 486 -0.58 19.19 10.35
CA PHE A 486 -0.04 20.07 9.33
C PHE A 486 0.53 21.32 9.98
N ALA A 487 1.83 21.26 10.21
CA ALA A 487 2.64 22.42 10.45
C ALA A 487 2.43 23.36 9.25
N PRO A 488 2.29 24.68 9.48
CA PRO A 488 2.47 25.68 8.43
C PRO A 488 3.80 25.52 7.67
N GLN A 489 4.71 24.67 8.17
CA GLN A 489 5.99 24.32 7.57
C GLN A 489 5.89 23.46 6.30
N LEU A 490 4.81 22.72 6.05
CA LEU A 490 4.69 22.02 4.76
C LEU A 490 4.36 22.99 3.63
N ASP A 491 3.59 24.05 3.88
CA ASP A 491 3.51 25.16 2.95
C ASP A 491 4.88 25.81 2.80
N GLU A 492 5.70 25.93 3.85
CA GLU A 492 7.08 26.42 3.69
C GLU A 492 8.01 25.44 3.00
N VAL A 493 7.80 24.12 2.99
CA VAL A 493 8.65 23.15 2.25
C VAL A 493 8.15 22.95 0.82
N GLU A 494 6.85 22.99 0.60
CA GLU A 494 6.25 23.02 -0.73
C GLU A 494 6.51 24.38 -1.39
N GLN A 495 6.45 25.47 -0.62
CA GLN A 495 6.94 26.77 -1.06
C GLN A 495 8.46 26.80 -1.11
N ALA A 496 9.24 26.22 -0.17
CA ALA A 496 10.71 26.23 -0.23
C ALA A 496 11.24 25.37 -1.37
N SER A 497 10.57 24.29 -1.76
CA SER A 497 10.91 23.56 -2.99
C SER A 497 10.50 24.36 -4.21
N LYS A 498 9.34 25.05 -4.20
CA LYS A 498 8.97 26.04 -5.24
C LYS A 498 9.91 27.26 -5.25
N VAL A 499 10.50 27.64 -4.12
CA VAL A 499 11.33 28.84 -3.89
C VAL A 499 12.79 28.50 -4.16
N GLU A 500 13.32 27.36 -3.77
CA GLU A 500 14.64 26.90 -4.20
C GLU A 500 14.64 26.74 -5.72
N THR A 501 13.56 26.24 -6.33
CA THR A 501 13.41 26.25 -7.79
C THR A 501 13.25 27.66 -8.38
N LEU A 502 12.62 28.63 -7.68
CA LEU A 502 12.50 30.03 -8.15
C LEU A 502 13.73 30.92 -7.87
N PHE A 503 14.53 30.62 -6.84
CA PHE A 503 15.64 31.45 -6.37
C PHE A 503 17.01 30.90 -6.77
N SER A 504 17.13 29.63 -7.17
CA SER A 504 18.26 29.22 -8.01
C SER A 504 18.28 30.00 -9.33
N ASP A 505 17.12 30.47 -9.79
CA ASP A 505 16.98 31.25 -11.01
C ASP A 505 17.27 32.75 -10.85
N SER A 506 17.35 33.28 -9.62
CA SER A 506 17.40 34.74 -9.40
C SER A 506 18.79 35.29 -9.01
N ASN A 507 19.78 34.44 -8.69
CA ASN A 507 21.08 34.91 -8.17
C ASN A 507 22.13 35.31 -9.23
N HIS A 508 21.74 35.54 -10.48
CA HIS A 508 22.62 36.14 -11.49
C HIS A 508 22.58 37.69 -11.55
N LEU A 509 21.97 38.35 -10.57
CA LEU A 509 22.07 39.80 -10.39
C LEU A 509 23.36 40.21 -9.63
N LYS A 510 24.47 40.24 -10.37
CA LYS A 510 25.68 41.07 -10.16
C LYS A 510 26.15 41.25 -8.70
N MET A 511 27.07 40.39 -8.23
CA MET A 511 27.92 40.72 -7.08
C MET A 511 29.25 41.37 -7.52
N PRO A 512 29.67 42.50 -6.92
CA PRO A 512 31.00 43.05 -7.12
C PRO A 512 32.04 42.33 -6.26
N ASN A 513 33.13 41.92 -6.92
CA ASN A 513 34.49 41.62 -6.47
C ASN A 513 34.78 41.24 -5.00
N ASN A 514 35.54 40.15 -4.92
CA ASN A 514 36.48 39.72 -3.88
C ASN A 514 35.89 39.00 -2.68
N ARG A 515 35.97 37.66 -2.71
CA ARG A 515 36.78 36.85 -1.77
C ARG A 515 36.81 35.38 -2.21
N GLU A 516 38.02 34.84 -2.27
CA GLU A 516 38.36 33.44 -2.54
C GLU A 516 37.67 32.53 -1.51
N PHE A 517 36.98 31.49 -1.98
CA PHE A 517 36.71 30.29 -1.19
C PHE A 517 36.63 29.06 -2.12
N ASP A 518 37.29 28.01 -1.66
CA ASP A 518 37.67 26.80 -2.39
C ASP A 518 36.51 25.97 -2.95
N SER A 519 36.80 25.38 -4.10
CA SER A 519 36.05 24.39 -4.86
C SER A 519 35.94 23.04 -4.14
N ASP A 520 34.74 22.47 -4.09
CA ASP A 520 34.42 21.12 -4.61
C ASP A 520 33.08 20.63 -4.03
N THR A 521 32.02 20.75 -4.82
CA THR A 521 30.77 19.92 -4.77
C THR A 521 29.83 20.41 -5.88
N ASN A 522 30.19 20.11 -7.13
CA ASN A 522 29.33 20.36 -8.29
C ASN A 522 28.41 19.14 -8.50
N THR A 523 27.26 19.13 -7.83
CA THR A 523 26.09 18.36 -8.27
C THR A 523 24.97 19.37 -8.48
N SER A 524 24.99 20.06 -9.63
CA SER A 524 23.85 20.87 -10.05
C SER A 524 22.72 19.93 -10.47
N ASP A 525 21.63 19.92 -9.73
CA ASP A 525 20.41 19.17 -10.05
C ASP A 525 19.84 19.68 -11.38
N GLN A 526 20.13 18.97 -12.48
CA GLN A 526 19.50 19.25 -13.76
C GLN A 526 18.05 18.76 -13.74
N ILE A 527 17.09 19.66 -13.95
CA ILE A 527 15.68 19.31 -14.17
C ILE A 527 15.59 18.25 -15.26
N THR A 528 15.02 17.10 -14.93
CA THR A 528 14.88 16.00 -15.88
C THR A 528 13.59 16.16 -16.70
N GLU A 529 13.53 15.50 -17.86
CA GLU A 529 12.32 15.44 -18.69
C GLU A 529 11.09 15.01 -17.86
N ILE A 530 11.29 14.06 -16.94
CA ILE A 530 10.25 13.46 -16.11
C ILE A 530 9.73 14.47 -15.07
N ASP A 531 10.60 15.27 -14.46
CA ASP A 531 10.18 16.27 -13.45
C ASP A 531 9.28 17.34 -14.08
N LEU A 532 9.60 17.71 -15.32
CA LEU A 532 8.80 18.70 -16.04
C LEU A 532 7.45 18.12 -16.46
N LEU A 533 7.44 16.90 -17.00
CA LEU A 533 6.21 16.24 -17.42
C LEU A 533 5.29 15.91 -16.22
N SER A 534 5.84 15.58 -15.04
CA SER A 534 5.02 15.32 -13.84
C SER A 534 4.37 16.61 -13.33
N THR A 535 5.08 17.73 -13.41
CA THR A 535 4.55 19.06 -13.10
C THR A 535 3.41 19.43 -14.04
N ILE A 536 3.58 19.17 -15.35
CA ILE A 536 2.55 19.36 -16.37
C ILE A 536 1.31 18.50 -16.05
N ASP A 537 1.49 17.21 -15.78
CA ASP A 537 0.40 16.29 -15.41
C ASP A 537 -0.38 16.75 -14.18
N SER A 538 0.32 17.26 -13.15
CA SER A 538 -0.31 17.76 -11.92
C SER A 538 -1.23 18.96 -12.21
N VAL A 539 -0.72 19.96 -12.93
CA VAL A 539 -1.48 21.17 -13.30
C VAL A 539 -2.71 20.82 -14.13
N PHE A 540 -2.57 19.93 -15.11
CA PHE A 540 -3.71 19.54 -15.95
C PHE A 540 -4.70 18.62 -15.24
N SER A 541 -4.23 17.76 -14.33
CA SER A 541 -5.10 16.94 -13.50
C SER A 541 -6.00 17.80 -12.61
N GLU A 542 -5.45 18.85 -11.98
CA GLU A 542 -6.24 19.81 -11.20
C GLU A 542 -7.23 20.60 -12.08
N HIS A 543 -6.79 21.04 -13.27
CA HIS A 543 -7.67 21.77 -14.19
C HIS A 543 -8.89 20.93 -14.60
N VAL A 544 -8.67 19.65 -14.93
CA VAL A 544 -9.71 18.68 -15.28
C VAL A 544 -10.67 18.44 -14.11
N GLN A 545 -10.15 18.40 -12.87
CA GLN A 545 -10.98 18.28 -11.66
C GLN A 545 -11.88 19.51 -11.44
N SER A 546 -11.39 20.72 -11.76
CA SER A 546 -12.13 21.96 -11.50
C SER A 546 -13.30 22.21 -12.48
N GLN A 547 -13.20 21.72 -13.72
CA GLN A 547 -14.14 22.03 -14.80
C GLN A 547 -15.24 20.97 -14.98
N LEU A 548 -14.99 19.70 -14.66
CA LEU A 548 -15.89 18.60 -15.01
C LEU A 548 -16.90 18.27 -13.90
N GLY A 549 -17.96 19.07 -13.80
CA GLY A 549 -19.15 18.75 -13.01
C GLY A 549 -20.13 17.78 -13.70
N TYR A 550 -19.66 16.63 -14.21
CA TYR A 550 -20.45 15.76 -15.12
C TYR A 550 -20.93 14.43 -14.51
N SER A 551 -22.15 14.03 -14.91
CA SER A 551 -22.80 12.75 -14.59
C SER A 551 -22.17 11.56 -15.30
N SER A 552 -22.21 10.40 -14.64
CA SER A 552 -21.28 9.28 -14.79
C SER A 552 -21.27 8.47 -16.09
N SER A 553 -22.18 8.63 -17.06
CA SER A 553 -22.37 7.58 -18.08
C SER A 553 -21.67 7.73 -19.44
N ASP A 554 -21.25 8.92 -19.88
CA ASP A 554 -20.82 9.10 -21.31
C ASP A 554 -19.41 9.71 -21.51
N ALA A 555 -18.60 9.84 -20.45
CA ALA A 555 -17.18 10.15 -20.58
C ALA A 555 -16.35 8.87 -20.36
N PHE A 556 -15.04 8.91 -20.58
CA PHE A 556 -14.07 7.91 -20.05
C PHE A 556 -13.72 6.67 -20.90
N THR A 557 -13.15 6.88 -22.09
CA THR A 557 -12.12 5.94 -22.59
C THR A 557 -10.99 6.72 -23.25
N TRP A 558 -9.93 7.00 -22.50
CA TRP A 558 -8.65 7.42 -23.07
C TRP A 558 -7.93 6.16 -23.54
N ILE A 559 -7.71 6.02 -24.85
CA ILE A 559 -6.93 4.90 -25.40
C ILE A 559 -5.50 5.39 -25.61
N ILE A 560 -4.54 4.72 -24.96
CA ILE A 560 -3.12 4.93 -25.22
C ILE A 560 -2.80 4.34 -26.60
N ASN A 561 -2.31 5.17 -27.52
CA ASN A 561 -1.80 4.66 -28.79
C ASN A 561 -0.51 3.87 -28.51
N GLN A 562 -0.46 2.58 -28.85
CA GLN A 562 0.71 1.74 -28.57
C GLN A 562 2.00 2.19 -29.27
N SER A 563 1.90 3.09 -30.27
CA SER A 563 3.05 3.65 -31.00
C SER A 563 3.42 5.09 -30.64
N SER A 564 2.61 5.80 -29.86
CA SER A 564 2.94 7.14 -29.37
C SER A 564 2.32 7.38 -28.00
N SER A 565 3.08 7.96 -27.07
CA SER A 565 2.68 8.39 -25.73
C SER A 565 1.58 9.48 -25.70
N ASN A 566 0.71 9.52 -26.71
CA ASN A 566 -0.38 10.47 -26.84
C ASN A 566 -1.72 9.83 -26.46
N CYS A 567 -2.38 10.44 -25.49
CA CYS A 567 -3.74 10.11 -25.07
C CYS A 567 -4.76 10.56 -26.14
N PHE A 568 -5.51 9.63 -26.74
CA PHE A 568 -6.62 9.97 -27.62
C PHE A 568 -7.96 9.83 -26.88
N ASN A 569 -8.69 10.94 -26.75
CA ASN A 569 -10.14 10.95 -26.65
C ASN A 569 -10.68 11.42 -28.02
N ASN A 570 -11.53 10.62 -28.65
CA ASN A 570 -12.14 11.00 -29.94
C ASN A 570 -13.26 12.03 -29.79
N VAL A 571 -13.69 12.33 -28.56
CA VAL A 571 -14.81 13.24 -28.29
C VAL A 571 -14.30 14.36 -27.39
N TYR A 572 -13.79 15.40 -28.04
CA TYR A 572 -13.29 16.66 -27.45
C TYR A 572 -12.12 16.48 -26.48
N PHE A 573 -10.90 16.39 -27.03
CA PHE A 573 -9.75 17.00 -26.35
C PHE A 573 -10.11 18.47 -26.21
N ASP A 574 -10.57 18.86 -25.02
CA ASP A 574 -11.17 20.17 -24.78
C ASP A 574 -10.21 21.25 -25.30
N SER A 575 -10.70 22.11 -26.19
CA SER A 575 -9.93 23.24 -26.71
C SER A 575 -9.33 24.09 -25.57
N ASN A 576 -9.95 24.07 -24.39
CA ASN A 576 -9.46 24.75 -23.19
C ASN A 576 -8.10 24.20 -22.71
N LEU A 577 -7.90 22.89 -22.72
CA LEU A 577 -6.64 22.26 -22.32
C LEU A 577 -5.48 22.66 -23.24
N ILE A 578 -5.76 22.83 -24.54
CA ILE A 578 -4.76 23.29 -25.51
C ILE A 578 -4.35 24.74 -25.21
N VAL A 579 -5.31 25.61 -24.86
CA VAL A 579 -5.01 27.01 -24.49
C VAL A 579 -4.14 27.07 -23.24
N SER A 580 -4.54 26.40 -22.16
CA SER A 580 -3.76 26.34 -20.92
C SER A 580 -2.39 25.69 -21.12
N TRP A 581 -2.27 24.70 -22.03
CA TRP A 581 -0.98 24.15 -22.42
C TRP A 581 -0.10 25.15 -23.14
N ILE A 582 -0.63 25.89 -24.11
CA ILE A 582 0.16 26.90 -24.80
C ILE A 582 0.68 27.95 -23.81
N GLU A 583 -0.14 28.39 -22.87
CA GLU A 583 0.28 29.34 -21.82
C GLU A 583 1.38 28.76 -20.91
N LEU A 584 1.17 27.55 -20.37
CA LEU A 584 2.16 26.88 -19.51
C LEU A 584 3.46 26.60 -20.27
N ARG A 585 3.36 26.19 -21.53
CA ARG A 585 4.49 25.93 -22.43
C ARG A 585 5.33 27.17 -22.65
N GLU A 586 4.74 28.34 -22.86
CA GLU A 586 5.50 29.59 -23.03
C GLU A 586 6.22 29.98 -21.73
N ILE A 587 5.59 29.76 -20.57
CA ILE A 587 6.23 29.95 -19.25
C ILE A 587 7.44 29.02 -19.11
N ILE A 588 7.26 27.73 -19.39
CA ILE A 588 8.33 26.73 -19.35
C ILE A 588 9.45 27.06 -20.35
N LYS A 589 9.11 27.47 -21.58
CA LYS A 589 10.11 27.86 -22.59
C LYS A 589 10.91 29.06 -22.09
N SER A 590 10.25 30.05 -21.49
CA SER A 590 10.94 31.22 -20.95
C SER A 590 11.92 30.85 -19.83
N SER A 591 11.54 29.97 -18.89
CA SER A 591 12.41 29.57 -17.78
C SER A 591 13.55 28.63 -18.21
N VAL A 592 13.27 27.64 -19.06
CA VAL A 592 14.27 26.66 -19.48
C VAL A 592 15.25 27.24 -20.51
N LEU A 593 14.80 28.17 -21.38
CA LEU A 593 15.65 28.73 -22.43
C LEU A 593 16.68 29.74 -21.92
N GLU A 594 16.43 30.43 -20.81
CA GLU A 594 17.36 31.45 -20.29
C GLU A 594 18.68 30.87 -19.74
N ASN A 595 18.72 29.61 -19.29
CA ASN A 595 19.83 29.13 -18.45
C ASN A 595 20.94 28.27 -19.10
N GLU A 596 20.88 27.88 -20.38
CA GLU A 596 21.96 27.09 -21.03
C GLU A 596 22.05 27.31 -22.56
N LYS A 597 23.22 27.06 -23.17
CA LYS A 597 23.50 27.34 -24.59
C LYS A 597 22.66 26.48 -25.56
N GLU A 598 22.07 27.15 -26.55
CA GLU A 598 21.01 26.68 -27.48
C GLU A 598 21.15 25.30 -28.13
N ASN A 599 22.36 24.81 -28.45
CA ASN A 599 22.49 23.76 -29.46
C ASN A 599 22.23 22.32 -28.98
N ASP A 600 22.43 21.99 -27.69
CA ASP A 600 22.07 20.67 -27.16
C ASP A 600 20.59 20.58 -26.71
N LYS A 601 19.88 21.72 -26.66
CA LYS A 601 18.56 21.88 -26.05
C LYS A 601 17.39 21.30 -26.85
N LEU A 602 17.38 21.41 -28.18
CA LEU A 602 16.19 21.04 -28.96
C LEU A 602 15.90 19.53 -28.93
N ASN A 603 16.91 18.70 -28.71
CA ASN A 603 16.71 17.25 -28.61
C ASN A 603 16.19 16.82 -27.23
N LYS A 604 16.58 17.50 -26.14
CA LYS A 604 16.27 17.05 -24.76
C LYS A 604 14.82 17.34 -24.34
N PHE A 605 14.22 18.42 -24.85
CA PHE A 605 12.83 18.81 -24.55
C PHE A 605 11.98 18.98 -25.82
N SER A 606 12.18 18.10 -26.81
CA SER A 606 11.47 18.15 -28.09
C SER A 606 9.93 18.12 -27.96
N PHE A 607 9.40 17.60 -26.85
CA PHE A 607 7.96 17.65 -26.55
C PHE A 607 7.41 19.07 -26.42
N LEU A 608 8.26 20.06 -26.09
CA LEU A 608 7.89 21.46 -26.05
C LEU A 608 7.59 22.02 -27.44
N ASP A 609 7.70 21.26 -28.52
CA ASP A 609 7.21 21.66 -29.84
C ASP A 609 5.81 21.14 -30.17
N SER A 610 5.25 20.27 -29.32
CA SER A 610 3.88 19.77 -29.45
C SER A 610 2.85 20.86 -29.13
N THR A 611 1.83 20.99 -29.98
CA THR A 611 0.63 21.80 -29.71
C THR A 611 -0.31 21.15 -28.72
N LYS A 612 -0.15 19.84 -28.46
CA LYS A 612 -0.89 19.10 -27.45
C LYS A 612 -0.04 18.96 -26.19
N PRO A 613 -0.62 19.10 -24.99
CA PRO A 613 0.12 18.88 -23.76
C PRO A 613 0.72 17.46 -23.78
N PRO A 614 2.03 17.33 -23.56
CA PRO A 614 2.69 16.05 -23.43
C PRO A 614 2.41 15.58 -22.02
N LEU A 615 1.27 14.94 -21.86
CA LEU A 615 0.88 14.37 -20.59
C LEU A 615 1.61 13.03 -20.45
N LEU A 616 2.31 12.84 -19.33
CA LEU A 616 2.87 11.53 -18.98
C LEU A 616 1.75 10.50 -18.85
N THR A 617 0.59 10.95 -18.38
CA THR A 617 -0.59 10.11 -18.17
C THR A 617 -1.88 10.80 -18.56
N CYS A 618 -2.84 10.00 -19.04
CA CYS A 618 -4.11 10.55 -19.49
C CYS A 618 -4.91 11.09 -18.29
N PRO A 619 -5.41 12.34 -18.36
CA PRO A 619 -6.11 12.96 -17.25
C PRO A 619 -7.41 12.19 -16.97
N TYR A 620 -7.55 11.74 -15.72
CA TYR A 620 -8.68 10.93 -15.26
C TYR A 620 -9.18 11.49 -13.91
N PRO A 621 -10.48 11.35 -13.58
CA PRO A 621 -10.98 11.72 -12.26
C PRO A 621 -10.15 11.10 -11.12
N SER A 622 -9.87 11.90 -10.09
CA SER A 622 -9.08 11.50 -8.92
C SER A 622 -9.67 10.25 -8.26
N PHE A 623 -8.83 9.47 -7.58
CA PHE A 623 -9.26 8.28 -6.83
C PHE A 623 -10.48 8.58 -5.94
N GLN A 624 -10.51 9.73 -5.25
CA GLN A 624 -11.61 10.14 -4.37
C GLN A 624 -12.93 10.44 -5.10
N ASN A 625 -12.89 11.05 -6.28
CA ASN A 625 -14.10 11.27 -7.08
C ASN A 625 -14.69 9.96 -7.58
N ARG A 626 -13.85 8.95 -7.83
CA ARG A 626 -14.28 7.58 -8.17
C ARG A 626 -14.78 6.81 -6.95
N PHE A 627 -14.14 7.04 -5.80
CA PHE A 627 -14.46 6.45 -4.51
C PHE A 627 -15.59 7.19 -3.77
N GLY A 628 -16.33 8.07 -4.46
CA GLY A 628 -17.15 9.15 -3.89
C GLY A 628 -17.80 8.85 -2.53
N LEU A 629 -17.80 9.89 -1.67
CA LEU A 629 -18.22 10.01 -0.24
C LEU A 629 -19.32 9.10 0.35
N SER A 630 -20.05 8.33 -0.46
CA SER A 630 -20.98 7.29 0.00
C SER A 630 -20.38 5.87 0.05
N GLY A 631 -19.07 5.69 -0.22
CA GLY A 631 -18.44 4.36 -0.20
C GLY A 631 -18.94 3.39 -1.26
N LEU A 632 -19.74 3.89 -2.21
CA LEU A 632 -20.24 3.16 -3.36
C LEU A 632 -19.44 3.63 -4.57
N LEU A 633 -18.57 2.75 -5.07
CA LEU A 633 -17.87 2.93 -6.34
C LEU A 633 -18.92 3.07 -7.43
N THR A 634 -19.05 4.26 -8.00
CA THR A 634 -19.85 4.45 -9.21
C THR A 634 -19.19 3.63 -10.31
N SER A 635 -19.87 2.58 -10.77
CA SER A 635 -19.41 1.72 -11.85
C SER A 635 -19.13 2.57 -13.11
N THR A 636 -17.92 2.45 -13.65
CA THR A 636 -17.65 2.78 -15.06
C THR A 636 -18.21 1.71 -15.97
#